data_AF-A0A945VZT0-F1
#
_entry.id   AF-A0A945VZT0-F1
#
_cell.length_a   1.000
_cell.length_b   1.000
_cell.length_c   1.000
_cell.angle_alpha   90.00
_cell.angle_beta   90.00
_cell.angle_gamma   90.00
#
_symmetry.space_group_name_H-M   'P 1'
#
loop_
_entity.id
_entity.type
_entity.pdbx_description
1 polymer ?
#
loop_
_entity_poly.entity_id
_entity_poly.type
_entity_poly.pdbx_seq_one_letter_code
_entity_poly.pdbx_strand_id
1 'polypeptide(L)'
;MQINFNQLSIAKIIDLSKHIKEKCINFSSFEEITQELMRVLYSSFVTEGGRSPFVLARFFKSCAYDKLPDDIKNYIHNKEPKANFISSNKYLTLLGSFGELDNWKNRNLSENYKAFSIHDEHLLDKFPMLSAVFDKIGLNLSHLKQTDKSILIKDYHRQYRVFCVENA
;
A
#
# COMPACT_ATOMS: atom_id res chain seq x y z
N MET A 1 -5.59 -21.33 3.78
CA MET A 1 -5.93 -21.19 5.21
C MET A 1 -7.10 -20.22 5.31
N GLN A 2 -8.03 -20.39 6.26
CA GLN A 2 -9.13 -19.45 6.48
C GLN A 2 -9.20 -19.03 7.94
N ILE A 3 -9.32 -17.73 8.19
CA ILE A 3 -9.33 -17.09 9.50
C ILE A 3 -10.58 -16.24 9.59
N ASN A 4 -11.45 -16.55 10.56
CA ASN A 4 -12.53 -15.64 10.93
C ASN A 4 -11.95 -14.45 11.71
N PHE A 5 -12.33 -13.22 11.32
CA PHE A 5 -11.84 -11.98 11.92
C PHE A 5 -12.10 -11.92 13.44
N ASN A 6 -13.24 -12.43 13.89
CA ASN A 6 -13.63 -12.47 15.31
C ASN A 6 -12.81 -13.46 16.14
N GLN A 7 -12.03 -14.31 15.48
CA GLN A 7 -11.18 -15.32 16.11
C GLN A 7 -9.69 -15.05 15.86
N LEU A 8 -9.32 -13.82 15.52
CA LEU A 8 -7.93 -13.46 15.28
C LEU A 8 -7.17 -13.46 16.61
N SER A 9 -6.12 -14.28 16.67
CA SER A 9 -5.21 -14.36 17.81
C SER A 9 -3.77 -14.22 17.33
N ILE A 10 -2.84 -13.96 18.25
CA ILE A 10 -1.41 -13.90 17.94
C ILE A 10 -0.94 -15.21 17.27
N ALA A 11 -1.40 -16.36 17.76
CA ALA A 11 -1.07 -17.65 17.16
C ALA A 11 -1.51 -17.73 15.69
N LYS A 12 -2.75 -17.32 15.38
CA LYS A 12 -3.23 -17.28 13.98
C LYS A 12 -2.47 -16.29 13.10
N ILE A 13 -1.98 -15.18 13.67
CA ILE A 13 -1.13 -14.22 12.94
C ILE A 13 0.22 -14.86 12.60
N ILE A 14 0.80 -15.64 13.51
CA ILE A 14 2.04 -16.39 13.26
C ILE A 14 1.81 -17.44 12.16
N ASP A 15 0.71 -18.18 12.23
CA ASP A 15 0.34 -19.17 11.20
C ASP A 15 0.12 -18.50 9.84
N LEU A 16 -0.53 -17.33 9.82
CA LEU A 16 -0.70 -16.52 8.61
C LEU A 16 0.64 -16.07 8.03
N SER A 17 1.56 -15.60 8.87
CA SER A 17 2.90 -15.19 8.45
C SER A 17 3.66 -16.36 7.80
N LYS A 18 3.59 -17.57 8.39
CA LYS A 18 4.17 -18.78 7.80
C LYS A 18 3.50 -19.13 6.46
N HIS A 19 2.18 -19.09 6.40
CA HIS A 19 1.43 -19.38 5.19
C HIS A 19 1.76 -18.42 4.05
N ILE A 20 1.87 -17.12 4.34
CA ILE A 20 2.28 -16.09 3.39
C ILE A 20 3.68 -16.39 2.84
N LYS A 21 4.65 -16.69 3.72
CA LYS A 21 6.02 -17.01 3.30
C LYS A 21 6.06 -18.22 2.37
N GLU A 22 5.36 -19.30 2.72
CA GLU A 22 5.25 -20.51 1.89
C GLU A 22 4.65 -20.23 0.52
N LYS A 23 3.63 -19.37 0.44
CA LYS A 23 2.99 -19.00 -0.84
C LYS A 23 3.85 -18.07 -1.69
N CYS A 24 4.66 -17.22 -1.07
CA CYS A 24 5.44 -16.21 -1.79
C CYS A 24 6.86 -16.66 -2.18
N ILE A 25 7.35 -17.82 -1.71
CA ILE A 25 8.77 -18.20 -1.80
C ILE A 25 9.32 -18.38 -3.22
N ASN A 26 8.48 -18.72 -4.19
CA ASN A 26 8.91 -19.09 -5.55
C ASN A 26 8.78 -17.96 -6.58
N PHE A 27 8.41 -16.75 -6.15
CA PHE A 27 8.31 -15.60 -7.07
C PHE A 27 9.66 -14.94 -7.25
N SER A 28 9.90 -14.43 -8.46
CA SER A 28 11.21 -13.93 -8.88
C SER A 28 11.34 -12.41 -8.79
N SER A 29 10.23 -11.71 -8.53
CA SER A 29 10.20 -10.25 -8.37
C SER A 29 9.39 -9.81 -7.15
N PHE A 30 9.71 -8.61 -6.65
CA PHE A 30 9.00 -8.01 -5.53
C PHE A 30 7.54 -7.69 -5.89
N GLU A 31 7.29 -7.31 -7.13
CA GLU A 31 5.96 -7.08 -7.69
C GLU A 31 5.11 -8.36 -7.68
N GLU A 32 5.66 -9.49 -8.09
CA GLU A 32 4.96 -10.77 -8.02
C GLU A 32 4.67 -11.18 -6.57
N ILE A 33 5.65 -11.01 -5.68
CA ILE A 33 5.49 -11.30 -4.25
C ILE A 33 4.36 -10.46 -3.64
N THR A 34 4.34 -9.15 -3.90
CA THR A 34 3.32 -8.25 -3.34
C THR A 34 1.94 -8.49 -3.93
N GLN A 35 1.86 -8.87 -5.21
CA GLN A 35 0.62 -9.29 -5.85
C GLN A 35 0.06 -10.58 -5.24
N GLU A 36 0.91 -11.59 -5.03
CA GLU A 36 0.52 -12.83 -4.36
C GLU A 36 0.15 -12.59 -2.89
N LEU A 37 0.90 -11.75 -2.18
CA LEU A 37 0.61 -11.37 -0.81
C LEU A 37 -0.81 -10.82 -0.67
N MET A 38 -1.23 -9.92 -1.57
CA MET A 38 -2.60 -9.37 -1.55
C MET A 38 -3.65 -10.46 -1.78
N ARG A 39 -3.39 -11.39 -2.71
CA ARG A 39 -4.28 -12.53 -2.96
C ARG A 39 -4.40 -13.43 -1.74
N VAL A 40 -3.28 -13.77 -1.10
CA VAL A 40 -3.24 -14.62 0.10
C VAL A 40 -3.94 -13.92 1.26
N LEU A 41 -3.68 -12.63 1.50
CA LEU A 41 -4.37 -11.87 2.55
C LEU A 41 -5.87 -11.84 2.29
N TYR A 42 -6.30 -11.45 1.10
CA TYR A 42 -7.73 -11.39 0.75
C TYR A 42 -8.46 -12.72 0.97
N SER A 43 -7.83 -13.83 0.56
CA SER A 43 -8.43 -15.18 0.65
C SER A 43 -8.27 -15.83 2.02
N SER A 44 -7.35 -15.35 2.86
CA SER A 44 -7.11 -15.93 4.18
C SER A 44 -8.12 -15.47 5.22
N PHE A 45 -8.75 -14.31 5.03
CA PHE A 45 -9.77 -13.83 5.96
C PHE A 45 -11.17 -14.12 5.43
N VAL A 46 -12.05 -14.58 6.32
CA VAL A 46 -13.45 -14.88 6.01
C VAL A 46 -14.37 -14.34 7.10
N THR A 47 -15.58 -13.97 6.71
CA THR A 47 -16.72 -13.71 7.60
C THR A 47 -17.38 -15.04 7.98
N GLU A 48 -18.35 -15.01 8.90
CA GLU A 48 -19.15 -16.20 9.24
C GLU A 48 -19.87 -16.81 8.03
N GLY A 49 -20.26 -15.97 7.07
CA GLY A 49 -20.85 -16.42 5.80
C GLY A 49 -19.85 -16.90 4.75
N GLY A 50 -18.57 -17.11 5.11
CA GLY A 50 -17.53 -17.65 4.22
C GLY A 50 -17.00 -16.68 3.15
N ARG A 51 -17.48 -15.43 3.12
CA ARG A 51 -17.00 -14.39 2.18
C ARG A 51 -15.82 -13.62 2.78
N SER A 52 -14.94 -13.08 1.93
CA SER A 52 -13.89 -12.19 2.41
C SER A 52 -14.50 -10.98 3.14
N PRO A 53 -13.96 -10.57 4.29
CA PRO A 53 -14.40 -9.33 4.95
C PRO A 53 -13.89 -8.09 4.23
N PHE A 54 -12.97 -8.24 3.27
CA PHE A 54 -12.44 -7.16 2.47
C PHE A 54 -13.12 -7.15 1.11
N VAL A 55 -13.47 -5.96 0.62
CA VAL A 55 -13.86 -5.76 -0.78
C VAL A 55 -12.61 -5.68 -1.67
N LEU A 56 -11.50 -5.18 -1.12
CA LEU A 56 -10.26 -4.92 -1.84
C LEU A 56 -9.06 -4.85 -0.87
N ALA A 57 -7.97 -5.53 -1.23
CA ALA A 57 -6.67 -5.44 -0.59
C ALA A 57 -5.65 -4.85 -1.57
N ARG A 58 -4.90 -3.82 -1.15
CA ARG A 58 -3.88 -3.16 -1.97
C ARG A 58 -2.59 -2.96 -1.21
N PHE A 59 -1.47 -3.17 -1.90
CA PHE A 59 -0.13 -2.92 -1.40
C PHE A 59 0.49 -1.75 -2.15
N PHE A 60 0.93 -0.75 -1.40
CA PHE A 60 1.61 0.42 -1.95
C PHE A 60 3.03 0.54 -1.40
N LYS A 61 3.95 1.01 -2.24
CA LYS A 61 5.32 1.37 -1.86
C LYS A 61 5.63 2.79 -2.31
N SER A 62 6.32 3.55 -1.47
CA SER A 62 6.86 4.85 -1.86
C SER A 62 8.13 4.65 -2.72
N CYS A 63 8.08 5.10 -3.98
CA CYS A 63 9.17 4.99 -4.94
C CYS A 63 9.56 6.37 -5.48
N ALA A 64 10.86 6.60 -5.71
CA ALA A 64 11.30 7.81 -6.41
C ALA A 64 10.92 7.72 -7.89
N TYR A 65 10.61 8.85 -8.52
CA TYR A 65 10.10 8.91 -9.90
C TYR A 65 11.05 8.24 -10.90
N ASP A 66 12.35 8.47 -10.77
CA ASP A 66 13.38 7.89 -11.65
C ASP A 66 13.41 6.35 -11.61
N LYS A 67 13.08 5.75 -10.47
CA LYS A 67 13.01 4.29 -10.26
C LYS A 67 11.66 3.67 -10.63
N LEU A 68 10.68 4.46 -11.05
CA LEU A 68 9.39 3.91 -11.47
C LEU A 68 9.51 3.17 -12.81
N PRO A 69 8.79 2.05 -12.96
CA PRO A 69 8.56 1.41 -14.26
C PRO A 69 7.91 2.36 -15.27
N ASP A 70 8.14 2.13 -16.56
CA ASP A 70 7.66 3.00 -17.64
C ASP A 70 6.12 3.05 -17.74
N ASP A 71 5.44 1.94 -17.45
CA ASP A 71 3.96 1.91 -17.43
C ASP A 71 3.40 2.85 -16.35
N ILE A 72 4.08 2.98 -15.22
CA ILE A 72 3.71 3.88 -14.14
C ILE A 72 4.07 5.33 -14.49
N LYS A 73 5.24 5.58 -15.08
CA LYS A 73 5.62 6.94 -15.55
C LYS A 73 4.61 7.46 -16.58
N ASN A 74 4.21 6.62 -17.53
CA ASN A 74 3.19 6.93 -18.53
C ASN A 74 1.83 7.21 -17.88
N TYR A 75 1.43 6.40 -16.89
CA TYR A 75 0.22 6.65 -16.11
C TYR A 75 0.22 8.03 -15.44
N ILE A 76 1.34 8.38 -14.78
CA ILE A 76 1.50 9.68 -14.12
C ILE A 76 1.42 10.81 -15.15
N HIS A 77 2.15 10.70 -16.27
CA HIS A 77 2.15 11.70 -17.33
C HIS A 77 0.75 11.96 -17.90
N ASN A 78 -0.03 10.90 -18.12
CA ASN A 78 -1.40 11.01 -18.62
C ASN A 78 -2.37 11.69 -17.63
N LYS A 79 -2.14 11.50 -16.32
CA LYS A 79 -2.97 12.11 -15.28
C LYS A 79 -2.55 13.55 -14.97
N GLU A 80 -1.27 13.88 -15.15
CA GLU A 80 -0.70 15.19 -14.84
C GLU A 80 0.17 15.73 -16.00
N PRO A 81 -0.40 16.05 -17.17
CA PRO A 81 0.38 16.40 -18.37
C PRO A 81 1.25 17.67 -18.21
N LYS A 82 0.93 18.50 -17.22
CA LYS A 82 1.59 19.79 -16.94
C LYS A 82 2.51 19.75 -15.71
N ALA A 83 2.68 18.59 -15.08
CA ALA A 83 3.51 18.49 -13.88
C ALA A 83 5.01 18.58 -14.22
N ASN A 84 5.75 19.28 -13.35
CA ASN A 84 7.21 19.26 -13.38
C ASN A 84 7.69 17.97 -12.69
N PHE A 85 8.05 16.96 -13.47
CA PHE A 85 8.55 15.68 -12.95
C PHE A 85 9.99 15.82 -12.45
N ILE A 86 10.14 16.12 -11.16
CA ILE A 86 11.44 16.11 -10.49
C ILE A 86 11.80 14.65 -10.16
N SER A 87 13.01 14.23 -10.55
CA SER A 87 13.46 12.84 -10.43
C SER A 87 13.40 12.28 -9.00
N SER A 88 13.66 13.13 -8.00
CA SER A 88 13.63 12.77 -6.58
C SER A 88 12.23 12.73 -5.96
N ASN A 89 11.20 13.20 -6.67
CA ASN A 89 9.83 13.20 -6.14
C ASN A 89 9.37 11.77 -5.86
N LYS A 90 8.75 11.58 -4.69
CA LYS A 90 8.29 10.28 -4.22
C LYS A 90 6.82 10.08 -4.59
N TYR A 91 6.54 8.90 -5.14
CA TYR A 91 5.20 8.46 -5.52
C TYR A 91 4.82 7.21 -4.75
N LEU A 92 3.64 7.23 -4.14
CA LEU A 92 3.03 6.03 -3.57
C LEU A 92 2.48 5.18 -4.70
N THR A 93 3.12 4.05 -4.97
CA THR A 93 2.92 3.23 -6.17
C THR A 93 2.32 1.87 -5.81
N LEU A 94 1.29 1.46 -6.55
CA LEU A 94 0.58 0.19 -6.36
C LEU A 94 1.43 -0.97 -6.89
N LEU A 95 1.79 -1.91 -6.01
CA LEU A 95 2.55 -3.11 -6.37
C LEU A 95 1.73 -4.40 -6.34
N GLY A 96 0.65 -4.43 -5.56
CA GLY A 96 -0.25 -5.58 -5.51
C GLY A 96 -1.70 -5.16 -5.29
N SER A 97 -2.63 -5.85 -5.92
CA SER A 97 -4.07 -5.61 -5.77
C SER A 97 -4.84 -6.92 -5.87
N PHE A 98 -5.75 -7.18 -4.94
CA PHE A 98 -6.70 -8.28 -5.08
C PHE A 98 -8.05 -7.90 -4.46
N GLY A 99 -9.15 -8.13 -5.18
CA GLY A 99 -10.48 -7.75 -4.74
C GLY A 99 -11.57 -8.54 -5.43
N GLU A 100 -12.81 -8.17 -5.13
CA GLU A 100 -14.01 -8.85 -5.62
C GLU A 100 -14.17 -8.74 -7.16
N LEU A 101 -13.93 -7.55 -7.72
CA LEU A 101 -14.04 -7.30 -9.16
C LEU A 101 -12.83 -7.80 -9.94
N ASP A 102 -13.04 -8.22 -11.19
CA ASP A 102 -11.97 -8.76 -12.05
C ASP A 102 -10.84 -7.76 -12.29
N ASN A 103 -11.16 -6.48 -12.50
CA ASN A 103 -10.17 -5.42 -12.69
C ASN A 103 -9.39 -5.07 -11.40
N TRP A 104 -9.76 -5.65 -10.25
CA TRP A 104 -9.06 -5.48 -8.98
C TRP A 104 -8.14 -6.65 -8.62
N LYS A 105 -8.24 -7.78 -9.34
CA LYS A 105 -7.47 -9.01 -9.06
C LYS A 105 -5.98 -8.89 -9.37
N ASN A 106 -5.57 -7.89 -10.14
CA ASN A 106 -4.17 -7.67 -10.49
C ASN A 106 -3.89 -6.17 -10.66
N ARG A 107 -2.74 -5.69 -10.17
CA ARG A 107 -2.34 -4.27 -10.31
C ARG A 107 -2.34 -3.77 -11.76
N ASN A 108 -2.01 -4.62 -12.73
CA ASN A 108 -1.91 -4.25 -14.15
C ASN A 108 -3.29 -3.95 -14.74
N LEU A 109 -4.35 -4.54 -14.18
CA LEU A 109 -5.74 -4.32 -14.58
C LEU A 109 -6.37 -3.10 -13.89
N SER A 110 -5.69 -2.51 -12.89
CA SER A 110 -6.22 -1.37 -12.14
C SER A 110 -6.17 -0.12 -13.01
N GLU A 111 -7.31 0.40 -13.46
CA GLU A 111 -7.36 1.60 -14.31
C GLU A 111 -7.01 2.88 -13.56
N ASN A 112 -7.32 2.90 -12.27
CA ASN A 112 -7.08 4.03 -11.38
C ASN A 112 -6.19 3.60 -10.22
N TYR A 113 -5.70 4.57 -9.46
CA TYR A 113 -4.92 4.35 -8.25
C TYR A 113 -3.57 3.63 -8.43
N LYS A 114 -2.91 3.80 -9.59
CA LYS A 114 -1.61 3.15 -9.86
C LYS A 114 -0.44 3.85 -9.17
N ALA A 115 -0.44 5.18 -9.15
CA ALA A 115 0.56 5.98 -8.46
C ALA A 115 0.01 7.37 -8.10
N PHE A 116 0.50 7.93 -7.00
CA PHE A 116 0.19 9.31 -6.61
C PHE A 116 1.40 9.99 -6.00
N SER A 117 1.56 11.28 -6.29
CA SER A 117 2.61 12.08 -5.66
C SER A 117 2.32 12.24 -4.17
N ILE A 118 3.30 11.93 -3.32
CA ILE A 118 3.22 12.18 -1.87
C ILE A 118 3.25 13.68 -1.58
N HIS A 119 3.71 14.49 -2.54
CA HIS A 119 3.80 15.94 -2.44
C HIS A 119 2.53 16.67 -2.90
N ASP A 120 1.55 15.96 -3.50
CA ASP A 120 0.28 16.56 -3.90
C ASP A 120 -0.52 16.99 -2.67
N GLU A 121 -0.73 18.30 -2.52
CA GLU A 121 -1.44 18.88 -1.37
C GLU A 121 -2.93 18.49 -1.35
N HIS A 122 -3.47 18.14 -2.52
CA HIS A 122 -4.87 17.74 -2.69
C HIS A 122 -5.04 16.22 -2.72
N LEU A 123 -4.00 15.45 -2.36
CA LEU A 123 -4.06 13.99 -2.42
C LEU A 123 -5.19 13.43 -1.55
N LEU A 124 -5.36 13.99 -0.34
CA LEU A 124 -6.39 13.55 0.61
C LEU A 124 -7.80 13.92 0.14
N ASP A 125 -7.95 15.07 -0.52
CA ASP A 125 -9.21 15.51 -1.13
C ASP A 125 -9.63 14.61 -2.29
N LYS A 126 -8.65 14.21 -3.12
CA LYS A 126 -8.86 13.35 -4.29
C LYS A 126 -9.17 11.91 -3.90
N PHE A 127 -8.65 11.44 -2.76
CA PHE A 127 -8.74 10.03 -2.34
C PHE A 127 -9.13 9.89 -0.87
N PRO A 128 -10.43 10.09 -0.52
CA PRO A 128 -10.91 10.06 0.87
C PRO A 128 -10.57 8.77 1.62
N MET A 129 -10.54 7.63 0.92
CA MET A 129 -10.16 6.34 1.50
C MET A 129 -8.71 6.32 1.98
N LEU A 130 -7.77 6.95 1.25
CA LEU A 130 -6.38 7.05 1.66
C LEU A 130 -6.22 7.97 2.87
N SER A 131 -6.97 9.07 2.94
CA SER A 131 -7.00 9.95 4.13
C SER A 131 -7.37 9.19 5.38
N ALA A 132 -8.48 8.43 5.34
CA ALA A 132 -8.91 7.65 6.49
C ALA A 132 -7.86 6.63 6.95
N VAL A 133 -7.15 5.99 6.01
CA VAL A 133 -6.07 5.04 6.34
C VAL A 133 -4.89 5.77 6.99
N PHE A 134 -4.43 6.86 6.40
CA PHE A 134 -3.31 7.64 6.93
C PHE A 134 -3.60 8.21 8.31
N ASP A 135 -4.79 8.76 8.52
CA ASP A 135 -5.24 9.24 9.82
C ASP A 135 -5.24 8.12 10.87
N LYS A 136 -5.71 6.91 10.52
CA LYS A 136 -5.77 5.76 11.44
C LYS A 136 -4.40 5.21 11.82
N ILE A 137 -3.40 5.33 10.95
CA ILE A 137 -2.01 4.95 11.28
C ILE A 137 -1.21 6.12 11.88
N GLY A 138 -1.82 7.31 11.96
CA GLY A 138 -1.23 8.53 12.48
C GLY A 138 -0.31 9.26 11.48
N LEU A 139 -0.26 8.84 10.23
CA LEU A 139 0.59 9.46 9.21
C LEU A 139 -0.05 10.74 8.69
N ASN A 140 0.57 11.89 8.95
CA ASN A 140 0.16 13.15 8.33
C ASN A 140 1.10 13.49 7.16
N LEU A 141 0.58 13.45 5.93
CA LEU A 141 1.37 13.68 4.72
C LEU A 141 2.02 15.08 4.68
N SER A 142 1.43 16.07 5.36
CA SER A 142 2.06 17.41 5.47
C SER A 142 3.41 17.38 6.19
N HIS A 143 3.64 16.41 7.09
CA HIS A 143 4.91 16.25 7.79
C HIS A 143 5.98 15.55 6.93
N LEU A 144 5.58 14.78 5.90
CA LEU A 144 6.51 14.17 4.95
C LEU A 144 7.14 15.18 3.99
N LYS A 145 6.57 16.38 3.87
CA LYS A 145 7.12 17.47 3.05
C LYS A 145 8.35 18.12 3.68
N GLN A 146 8.51 18.03 5.00
CA GLN A 146 9.69 18.52 5.70
C GLN A 146 10.61 17.34 6.01
N THR A 147 11.60 17.13 5.14
CA THR A 147 12.74 16.24 5.39
C THR A 147 13.71 16.85 6.43
N ASP A 148 13.19 17.45 7.49
CA ASP A 148 14.04 17.87 8.60
C ASP A 148 14.16 16.68 9.56
N LYS A 149 15.33 16.04 9.56
CA LYS A 149 15.63 14.87 10.41
C LYS A 149 15.44 15.15 11.92
N SER A 150 15.27 16.42 12.29
CA SER A 150 14.95 16.90 13.64
C SER A 150 13.48 16.75 14.03
N ILE A 151 12.56 16.50 13.09
CA ILE A 151 11.10 16.47 13.33
C ILE A 151 10.66 15.19 14.07
N LEU A 152 11.40 14.09 13.92
CA LEU A 152 11.10 12.83 14.64
C LEU A 152 11.27 12.95 16.16
N ILE A 153 11.87 14.03 16.67
CA ILE A 153 12.17 14.21 18.10
C ILE A 153 11.11 15.06 18.81
N LYS A 154 10.29 15.85 18.09
CA LYS A 154 9.41 16.87 18.72
C LYS A 154 7.96 16.44 18.96
N ASP A 155 7.49 15.34 18.39
CA ASP A 155 6.07 14.95 18.42
C ASP A 155 5.78 13.76 19.36
N TYR A 156 6.34 13.79 20.57
CA TYR A 156 6.21 12.75 21.61
C TYR A 156 4.76 12.44 22.06
N HIS A 157 3.76 13.21 21.61
CA HIS A 157 2.36 13.05 21.98
C HIS A 157 1.48 12.32 20.94
N ARG A 158 2.02 11.94 19.77
CA ARG A 158 1.30 11.06 18.82
C ARG A 158 1.94 9.68 18.79
N GLN A 159 1.19 8.66 19.21
CA GLN A 159 1.55 7.27 18.94
C GLN A 159 1.35 7.00 17.45
N TYR A 160 2.39 7.22 16.65
CA TYR A 160 2.42 6.72 15.28
C TYR A 160 2.38 5.19 15.34
N ARG A 161 1.38 4.57 14.68
CA ARG A 161 1.32 3.11 14.51
C ARG A 161 2.17 2.68 13.32
N VAL A 162 3.28 3.38 13.12
CA VAL A 162 4.20 3.27 11.99
C VAL A 162 5.53 2.84 12.55
N PHE A 163 6.10 1.80 11.97
CA PHE A 163 7.45 1.34 12.30
C PHE A 163 8.39 1.81 11.20
N CYS A 164 9.51 2.43 11.59
CA CYS A 164 10.60 2.69 10.66
C CYS A 164 11.45 1.42 10.55
N VAL A 165 11.63 0.92 9.33
CA VAL A 165 12.61 -0.13 9.03
C VAL A 165 13.72 0.53 8.21
N GLU A 166 14.89 0.67 8.83
CA GLU A 166 16.06 1.22 8.13
C GLU A 166 16.49 0.23 7.02
N ASN A 167 16.75 0.75 5.81
CA ASN A 167 17.24 -0.01 4.64
C ASN A 167 16.26 -1.05 4.04
N ALA A 168 14.95 -0.75 4.05
CA ALA A 168 13.90 -1.58 3.41
C ALA A 168 13.85 -1.49 1.86
#